data_AF-A0A2N9NGL3-F1
#
_entry.id   AF-A0A2N9NGL3-F1
#
_cell.length_a   1.000
_cell.length_b   1.000
_cell.length_c   1.000
_cell.angle_alpha   90.00
_cell.angle_beta   90.00
_cell.angle_gamma   90.00
#
_symmetry.space_group_name_H-M   'P 1'
#
loop_
_entity.id
_entity.type
_entity.pdbx_description
1 polymer ?
#
loop_
_entity_poly.entity_id
_entity_poly.type
_entity_poly.pdbx_seq_one_letter_code
_entity_poly.pdbx_strand_id
1 'polypeptide(L)'
;MNRLLLLFLAAGVSAAAACWQQQSINSVRAATARLSEQLVQTRAALESEQGALASAHTQLQKLEADLQATKRQRADLAGTKALALPTPEEEGWWPQNRPYFYLAKTLLPKVRMGERHILMDPNTGQEATSTSPQGRCVWLSDQPFSAQGLNPHLAMLLGMSDEEVAAVNDSYSGFVQGVREVEAARVQRVEPPVRDDEDGCMVVARLPVLTPEIEPLRERWEQSLAQTLGADRADILRENAQRFFDQDMDQLGAEPREFLRNGNNLWLRLGGLNIHFRGPTYGLVPTQDWQYGHLFGPGAPCELQ
;
A
#
# COMPACT_ATOMS: atom_id res chain seq x y z
N MET A 1 39.97 2.53 78.72
CA MET A 1 39.94 1.97 77.35
C MET A 1 38.53 1.96 76.74
N ASN A 2 37.48 1.51 77.44
CA ASN A 2 36.12 1.39 76.87
C ASN A 2 35.48 2.70 76.36
N ARG A 3 35.80 3.87 76.92
CA ARG A 3 35.23 5.16 76.47
C ARG A 3 35.71 5.60 75.08
N LEU A 4 36.94 5.26 74.69
CA LEU A 4 37.48 5.61 73.37
C LEU A 4 36.84 4.76 72.26
N LEU A 5 36.60 3.47 72.50
CA LEU A 5 35.93 2.58 71.56
C LEU A 5 34.49 3.03 71.24
N LEU A 6 33.75 3.51 72.24
CA LEU A 6 32.39 4.05 72.02
C LEU A 6 32.39 5.33 71.17
N LEU A 7 33.39 6.20 71.34
CA LEU A 7 33.52 7.41 70.52
C LEU A 7 33.85 7.07 69.05
N PHE A 8 34.75 6.10 68.81
CA PHE A 8 35.06 5.64 67.45
C PHE A 8 33.86 4.97 66.77
N LEU A 9 33.08 4.16 67.50
CA LEU A 9 31.85 3.56 66.97
C LEU A 9 30.79 4.63 66.64
N ALA A 10 30.56 5.60 67.52
CA ALA A 10 29.61 6.68 67.25
C ALA A 10 30.01 7.54 66.04
N ALA A 11 31.31 7.86 65.91
CA ALA A 11 31.84 8.57 64.75
C ALA A 11 31.70 7.75 63.46
N GLY A 12 31.98 6.44 63.51
CA GLY A 12 31.84 5.54 62.37
C GLY A 12 30.40 5.41 61.86
N VAL A 13 29.42 5.24 62.77
CA VAL A 13 28.00 5.19 62.42
C VAL A 13 27.52 6.52 61.81
N SER A 14 27.99 7.65 62.36
CA SER A 14 27.63 8.97 61.85
C SER A 14 28.18 9.22 60.44
N ALA A 15 29.44 8.80 60.19
CA ALA A 15 30.05 8.90 58.86
C ALA A 15 29.32 8.01 57.83
N ALA A 16 28.96 6.77 58.20
CA ALA A 16 28.20 5.87 57.34
C ALA A 16 26.81 6.43 57.00
N ALA A 17 26.11 7.00 57.99
CA ALA A 17 24.82 7.65 57.77
C ALA A 17 24.94 8.87 56.84
N ALA A 18 25.98 9.70 57.00
CA ALA A 18 26.23 10.84 56.13
C ALA A 18 26.55 10.41 54.68
N CYS A 19 27.36 9.37 54.49
CA CYS A 19 27.63 8.81 53.16
C CYS A 19 26.36 8.26 52.50
N TRP A 20 25.52 7.54 53.25
CA TRP A 20 24.26 7.01 52.73
C TRP A 20 23.27 8.12 52.35
N GLN A 21 23.16 9.17 53.18
CA GLN A 21 22.36 10.35 52.87
C GLN A 21 22.87 11.10 51.62
N GLN A 22 24.18 11.24 51.48
CA GLN A 22 24.75 11.89 50.30
C GLN A 22 24.50 11.05 49.03
N GLN A 23 24.61 9.73 49.12
CA GLN A 23 24.31 8.82 48.01
C GLN A 23 22.83 8.88 47.62
N SER A 24 21.92 8.94 48.59
CA SER A 24 20.48 9.04 48.31
C SER A 24 20.13 10.38 47.65
N ILE A 25 20.67 11.51 48.15
CA ILE A 25 20.49 12.84 47.54
C ILE A 25 21.00 12.85 46.10
N ASN A 26 22.18 12.28 45.85
CA ASN A 26 22.75 12.20 44.50
C ASN A 26 21.88 11.33 43.57
N SER A 27 21.34 10.22 44.07
CA SER A 27 20.44 9.36 43.28
C SER A 27 19.14 10.07 42.91
N VAL A 28 18.55 10.83 43.84
CA VAL A 28 17.34 11.63 43.60
C VAL A 28 17.64 12.74 42.59
N ARG A 29 18.77 13.44 42.72
CA ARG A 29 19.19 14.47 41.75
C ARG A 29 19.38 13.89 40.35
N ALA A 30 20.01 12.72 40.23
CA ALA A 30 20.19 12.05 38.95
C ALA A 30 18.84 11.61 38.35
N ALA A 31 17.91 11.10 39.17
CA ALA A 31 16.57 10.75 38.72
C ALA A 31 15.78 11.98 38.26
N THR A 32 15.84 13.10 39.00
CA THR A 32 15.19 14.36 38.59
C THR A 32 15.77 14.91 37.29
N ALA A 33 17.10 14.83 37.09
CA ALA A 33 17.74 15.25 35.86
C ALA A 33 17.27 14.41 34.66
N ARG A 34 17.23 13.08 34.81
CA ARG A 34 16.72 12.16 33.77
C ARG A 34 15.27 12.42 33.43
N LEU A 35 14.40 12.59 34.44
CA LEU A 35 12.99 12.90 34.20
C LEU A 35 12.81 14.26 33.51
N SER A 36 13.62 15.26 33.87
CA SER A 36 13.57 16.57 33.21
C SER A 36 14.01 16.49 31.74
N GLU A 37 15.03 15.68 31.43
CA GLU A 37 15.49 15.44 30.07
C GLU A 37 14.42 14.69 29.26
N GLN A 38 13.81 13.65 29.84
CA GLN A 38 12.70 12.93 29.23
C GLN A 38 11.52 13.85 28.92
N LEU A 39 11.15 14.75 29.83
CA LEU A 39 10.06 15.71 29.61
C LEU A 39 10.36 16.67 28.45
N VAL A 40 11.60 17.14 28.34
CA VAL A 40 12.03 17.99 27.21
C VAL A 40 11.98 17.20 25.89
N GLN A 41 12.45 15.95 25.89
CA GLN A 41 12.40 15.08 24.71
C GLN A 41 10.97 14.76 24.29
N THR A 42 10.08 14.42 25.23
CA THR A 42 8.67 14.13 24.91
C THR A 42 7.94 15.39 24.42
N ARG A 43 8.29 16.55 24.94
CA ARG A 43 7.72 17.83 24.48
C ARG A 43 8.17 18.16 23.06
N ALA A 44 9.46 18.01 22.76
CA ALA A 44 9.99 18.22 21.41
C ALA A 44 9.36 17.25 20.39
N ALA A 45 9.17 15.99 20.78
CA ALA A 45 8.46 15.01 19.95
C ALA A 45 7.00 15.42 19.72
N LEU A 46 6.27 15.85 20.75
CA LEU A 46 4.90 16.34 20.63
C LEU A 46 4.79 17.57 19.72
N GLU A 47 5.69 18.54 19.86
CA GLU A 47 5.73 19.74 19.01
C GLU A 47 6.03 19.38 17.54
N SER A 48 6.90 18.39 17.30
CA SER A 48 7.18 17.85 15.96
C SER A 48 5.95 17.18 15.33
N GLU A 49 5.27 16.31 16.09
CA GLU A 49 4.04 15.63 15.65
C GLU A 49 2.90 16.62 15.35
N GLN A 50 2.75 17.66 16.18
CA GLN A 50 1.78 18.74 15.93
C GLN A 50 2.10 19.49 14.64
N GLY A 51 3.38 19.73 14.35
CA GLY A 51 3.82 20.32 13.08
C GLY A 51 3.49 19.43 11.87
N ALA A 52 3.73 18.12 11.99
CA ALA A 52 3.39 17.15 10.95
C ALA A 52 1.88 17.10 10.68
N LEU A 53 1.06 17.10 11.73
CA LEU A 53 -0.40 17.10 11.64
C LEU A 53 -0.91 18.38 10.95
N ALA A 54 -0.39 19.55 11.32
CA ALA A 54 -0.76 20.81 10.68
C ALA A 54 -0.40 20.84 9.17
N SER A 55 0.77 20.28 8.82
CA SER A 55 1.19 20.14 7.42
C SER A 55 0.25 19.22 6.64
N ALA A 56 -0.08 18.05 7.19
CA ALA A 56 -1.01 17.10 6.59
C ALA A 56 -2.40 17.71 6.40
N HIS A 57 -2.90 18.47 7.38
CA HIS A 57 -4.19 19.15 7.26
C HIS A 57 -4.20 20.19 6.13
N THR A 58 -3.10 20.95 5.98
CA THR A 58 -2.93 21.91 4.88
C THR A 58 -2.92 21.21 3.52
N GLN A 59 -2.26 20.04 3.43
CA GLN A 59 -2.25 19.24 2.20
C GLN A 59 -3.63 18.70 1.84
N LEU A 60 -4.38 18.19 2.82
CA LEU A 60 -5.76 17.72 2.62
C LEU A 60 -6.66 18.85 2.10
N GLN A 61 -6.62 20.03 2.71
CA GLN A 61 -7.38 21.20 2.23
C GLN A 61 -7.03 21.58 0.79
N LYS A 62 -5.74 21.52 0.43
CA LYS A 62 -5.30 21.79 -0.94
C LYS A 62 -5.85 20.76 -1.92
N LEU A 63 -5.77 19.46 -1.59
CA LEU A 63 -6.30 18.39 -2.42
C LEU A 63 -7.83 18.48 -2.58
N GLU A 64 -8.55 18.84 -1.51
CA GLU A 64 -9.99 19.08 -1.57
C GLU A 64 -10.33 20.27 -2.49
N ALA A 65 -9.57 21.36 -2.41
CA ALA A 65 -9.75 22.51 -3.30
C ALA A 65 -9.47 22.15 -4.77
N ASP A 66 -8.41 21.39 -5.04
CA ASP A 66 -8.05 20.91 -6.38
C ASP A 66 -9.13 19.95 -6.95
N LEU A 67 -9.67 19.07 -6.10
CA LEU A 67 -10.77 18.16 -6.45
C LEU A 67 -12.04 18.95 -6.77
N GLN A 68 -12.40 19.95 -5.95
CA GLN A 68 -13.54 20.82 -6.22
C GLN A 68 -13.36 21.63 -7.52
N ALA A 69 -12.17 22.16 -7.78
CA ALA A 69 -11.86 22.86 -9.02
C ALA A 69 -12.02 21.94 -10.25
N THR A 70 -11.54 20.69 -10.14
CA THR A 70 -11.69 19.68 -11.19
C THR A 70 -13.15 19.30 -11.41
N LYS A 71 -13.94 19.15 -10.33
CA LYS A 71 -15.39 18.90 -10.42
C LYS A 71 -16.13 20.05 -11.13
N ARG A 72 -15.81 21.30 -10.80
CA ARG A 72 -16.39 22.47 -11.49
C ARG A 72 -16.01 22.48 -12.97
N GLN A 73 -14.74 22.24 -13.29
CA GLN A 73 -14.29 22.15 -14.68
C GLN A 73 -15.04 21.05 -15.46
N ARG A 74 -15.30 19.89 -14.85
CA ARG A 74 -16.11 18.83 -15.45
C ARG A 74 -17.57 19.27 -15.65
N ALA A 75 -18.17 19.93 -14.67
CA ALA A 75 -19.55 20.43 -14.77
C ALA A 75 -19.69 21.49 -15.89
N ASP A 76 -18.72 22.39 -16.03
CA ASP A 76 -18.70 23.40 -17.11
C ASP A 76 -18.59 22.73 -18.49
N LEU A 77 -17.75 21.70 -18.61
CA LEU A 77 -17.65 20.89 -19.82
C LEU A 77 -18.95 20.14 -20.14
N ALA A 78 -19.65 19.61 -19.13
CA ALA A 78 -20.94 18.95 -19.31
C ALA A 78 -22.07 19.93 -19.69
N GLY A 79 -22.01 21.18 -19.20
CA GLY A 79 -22.95 22.25 -19.55
C GLY A 79 -22.74 22.83 -20.95
N THR A 80 -21.58 22.57 -21.57
CA THR A 80 -21.34 22.89 -22.98
C THR A 80 -22.16 21.90 -23.80
N LYS A 81 -23.40 22.28 -24.13
CA LYS A 81 -24.41 21.48 -24.87
C LYS A 81 -23.70 20.55 -25.85
N ALA A 82 -23.58 19.27 -25.46
CA ALA A 82 -22.92 18.27 -26.27
C ALA A 82 -23.58 18.31 -27.63
N LEU A 83 -22.84 18.78 -28.64
CA LEU A 83 -23.25 18.60 -30.03
C LEU A 83 -23.54 17.11 -30.14
N ALA A 84 -24.77 16.76 -30.52
CA ALA A 84 -25.14 15.38 -30.73
C ALA A 84 -24.06 14.78 -31.64
N LEU A 85 -23.29 13.84 -31.08
CA LEU A 85 -22.24 13.19 -31.83
C LEU A 85 -22.95 12.55 -33.04
N PRO A 86 -22.44 12.76 -34.26
CA PRO A 86 -23.02 12.15 -35.43
C PRO A 86 -23.09 10.65 -35.21
N THR A 87 -24.19 10.03 -35.60
CA THR A 87 -24.30 8.59 -35.46
C THR A 87 -23.25 7.93 -36.37
N PRO A 88 -22.66 6.79 -35.99
CA PRO A 88 -21.66 6.10 -36.81
C PRO A 88 -22.16 5.81 -38.24
N GLU A 89 -23.47 5.60 -38.38
CA GLU A 89 -24.17 5.46 -39.64
C GLU A 89 -24.12 6.73 -40.50
N GLU A 90 -24.11 7.91 -39.89
CA GLU A 90 -23.96 9.21 -40.57
C GLU A 90 -22.52 9.47 -41.06
N GLU A 91 -21.51 8.86 -40.43
CA GLU A 91 -20.10 8.98 -40.84
C GLU A 91 -19.69 7.97 -41.94
N GLY A 92 -20.54 6.98 -42.23
CA GLY A 92 -20.51 6.13 -43.43
C GLY A 92 -19.37 5.10 -43.54
N TRP A 93 -18.38 5.12 -42.66
CA TRP A 93 -17.17 4.27 -42.73
C TRP A 93 -17.01 3.30 -41.56
N TRP A 94 -17.95 3.28 -40.61
CA TRP A 94 -17.85 2.44 -39.42
C TRP A 94 -18.27 0.98 -39.67
N PRO A 95 -17.54 -0.01 -39.14
CA PRO A 95 -17.91 -1.41 -39.25
C PRO A 95 -19.19 -1.70 -38.46
N GLN A 96 -20.26 -2.12 -39.15
CA GLN A 96 -21.59 -2.34 -38.56
C GLN A 96 -21.66 -3.47 -37.52
N ASN A 97 -20.67 -4.36 -37.49
CA ASN A 97 -20.66 -5.56 -36.64
C ASN A 97 -19.62 -5.50 -35.52
N ARG A 98 -19.19 -4.31 -35.10
CA ARG A 98 -18.23 -4.16 -34.00
C ARG A 98 -18.70 -3.10 -33.01
N PRO A 99 -18.61 -3.34 -31.70
CA PRO A 99 -18.85 -2.30 -30.72
C PRO A 99 -17.78 -1.20 -30.86
N TYR A 100 -18.21 0.06 -30.80
CA TYR A 100 -17.35 1.24 -30.85
C TYR A 100 -17.75 2.20 -29.74
N PHE A 101 -16.82 3.06 -29.34
CA PHE A 101 -17.07 4.13 -28.39
C PHE A 101 -16.45 5.42 -28.91
N TYR A 102 -17.14 6.54 -28.66
CA TYR A 102 -16.62 7.86 -29.00
C TYR A 102 -15.64 8.30 -27.93
N LEU A 103 -14.38 8.49 -28.32
CA LEU A 103 -13.40 9.16 -27.49
C LEU A 103 -13.33 10.63 -27.90
N ALA A 104 -13.59 11.55 -26.95
CA ALA A 104 -13.46 12.97 -27.22
C ALA A 104 -12.04 13.31 -27.72
N LYS A 105 -11.93 14.14 -28.75
CA LYS A 105 -10.64 14.52 -29.36
C LYS A 105 -9.64 15.12 -28.36
N THR A 106 -10.15 15.76 -27.31
CA THR A 106 -9.38 16.32 -26.18
C THR A 106 -8.75 15.25 -25.28
N LEU A 107 -9.25 14.01 -25.33
CA LEU A 107 -8.73 12.86 -24.58
C LEU A 107 -7.70 12.07 -25.40
N LEU A 108 -7.64 12.22 -26.73
CA LEU A 108 -6.66 11.54 -27.58
C LEU A 108 -5.20 11.75 -27.14
N PRO A 109 -4.76 12.96 -26.72
CA PRO A 109 -3.39 13.14 -26.22
C PRO A 109 -3.09 12.37 -24.93
N LYS A 110 -4.13 11.96 -24.19
CA LYS A 110 -4.03 11.27 -22.89
C LYS A 110 -4.15 9.75 -23.01
N VAL A 111 -4.69 9.25 -24.11
CA VAL A 111 -4.93 7.82 -24.33
C VAL A 111 -3.92 7.31 -25.36
N ARG A 112 -2.82 6.71 -24.90
CA ARG A 112 -1.96 5.84 -25.72
C ARG A 112 -2.19 4.40 -25.28
N MET A 113 -2.83 3.60 -26.13
CA MET A 113 -2.91 2.15 -25.94
C MET A 113 -1.52 1.51 -26.13
N GLY A 114 -1.22 0.49 -25.34
CA GLY A 114 0.14 0.10 -24.95
C GLY A 114 1.11 -0.45 -26.01
N GLU A 115 2.33 -0.59 -25.49
CA GLU A 115 3.50 -1.42 -25.83
C GLU A 115 4.10 -1.50 -27.23
N ARG A 116 3.47 -0.96 -28.28
CA ARG A 116 4.21 -0.69 -29.52
C ARG A 116 4.53 0.78 -29.62
N HIS A 117 5.81 1.07 -29.78
CA HIS A 117 6.24 2.25 -30.52
C HIS A 117 5.56 2.21 -31.89
N ILE A 118 4.32 2.69 -31.99
CA ILE A 118 3.86 3.24 -33.26
C ILE A 118 4.55 4.61 -33.31
N LEU A 119 5.76 4.59 -33.85
CA LEU A 119 6.33 5.77 -34.47
C LEU A 119 5.39 6.09 -35.65
N MET A 120 4.29 6.79 -35.37
CA MET A 120 3.64 7.55 -36.42
C MET A 120 4.54 8.75 -36.64
N ASP A 121 5.50 8.58 -37.53
CA ASP A 121 6.12 9.68 -38.24
C ASP A 121 5.00 10.35 -39.05
N PRO A 122 4.59 11.59 -38.74
CA PRO A 122 3.56 12.28 -39.51
C PRO A 122 4.07 12.69 -40.90
N ASN A 123 5.36 12.50 -41.21
CA ASN A 123 5.96 12.88 -42.47
C ASN A 123 6.69 11.69 -43.09
N THR A 124 6.03 10.97 -44.00
CA THR A 124 6.75 10.15 -44.99
C THR A 124 7.79 11.03 -45.71
N GLY A 125 9.05 10.98 -45.26
CA GLY A 125 10.21 11.52 -45.99
C GLY A 125 11.07 12.60 -45.31
N GLN A 126 10.99 12.85 -43.99
CA GLN A 126 11.98 13.74 -43.34
C GLN A 126 12.65 13.12 -42.10
N GLU A 127 13.98 13.05 -42.16
CA GLU A 127 14.84 12.58 -41.07
C GLU A 127 14.61 13.41 -39.80
N ALA A 128 14.13 12.74 -38.75
CA ALA A 128 13.85 13.34 -37.45
C ALA A 128 15.14 13.62 -36.67
N THR A 129 15.69 14.82 -36.80
CA THR A 129 16.60 15.41 -35.81
C THR A 129 15.84 16.48 -35.02
N SER A 130 15.24 16.14 -33.88
CA SER A 130 14.76 17.15 -32.93
C SER A 130 14.39 16.56 -31.56
N THR A 131 15.09 17.03 -30.54
CA THR A 131 14.76 16.99 -29.11
C THR A 131 13.33 17.49 -28.85
N SER A 132 12.44 16.62 -28.36
CA SER A 132 11.07 17.00 -27.97
C SER A 132 11.03 17.74 -26.63
N PRO A 133 10.45 18.95 -26.55
CA PRO A 133 10.17 19.64 -25.30
C PRO A 133 8.88 19.09 -24.68
N GLN A 134 8.99 18.33 -23.59
CA GLN A 134 8.00 18.19 -22.50
C GLN A 134 6.53 17.89 -22.87
N GLY A 135 6.28 17.09 -23.91
CA GLY A 135 4.99 16.42 -24.08
C GLY A 135 4.85 15.27 -23.08
N ARG A 136 4.15 15.50 -21.95
CA ARG A 136 3.83 14.45 -20.96
C ARG A 136 3.03 13.33 -21.62
N CYS A 137 3.70 12.26 -22.01
CA CYS A 137 3.05 11.01 -22.36
C CYS A 137 2.53 10.37 -21.07
N VAL A 138 1.22 10.11 -21.00
CA VAL A 138 0.62 9.33 -19.92
C VAL A 138 0.64 7.87 -20.36
N TRP A 139 1.36 7.03 -19.62
CA TRP A 139 1.32 5.59 -19.81
C TRP A 139 0.01 5.06 -19.23
N LEU A 140 -0.77 4.36 -20.04
CA LEU A 140 -1.92 3.62 -19.53
C LEU A 140 -1.37 2.35 -18.89
N SER A 141 -1.38 2.29 -17.56
CA SER A 141 -1.17 1.02 -16.86
C SER A 141 -2.31 0.06 -17.22
N ASP A 142 -1.95 -1.15 -17.62
CA ASP A 142 -2.84 -2.27 -17.88
C ASP A 142 -3.24 -3.00 -16.58
N GLN A 143 -2.61 -2.68 -15.45
CA GLN A 143 -3.01 -3.22 -14.16
C GLN A 143 -4.41 -2.72 -13.80
N PRO A 144 -5.39 -3.62 -13.60
CA PRO A 144 -6.77 -3.23 -13.31
C PRO A 144 -6.92 -2.59 -11.93
N PHE A 145 -6.09 -2.99 -10.96
CA PHE A 145 -6.16 -2.52 -9.59
C PHE A 145 -4.79 -2.08 -9.10
N SER A 146 -4.79 -1.20 -8.10
CA SER A 146 -3.64 -0.87 -7.26
C SER A 146 -4.07 -0.88 -5.79
N ALA A 147 -3.14 -0.52 -4.89
CA ALA A 147 -3.47 -0.29 -3.49
C ALA A 147 -4.54 0.80 -3.28
N GLN A 148 -4.75 1.68 -4.27
CA GLN A 148 -5.75 2.75 -4.24
C GLN A 148 -7.09 2.35 -4.90
N GLY A 149 -7.25 1.09 -5.33
CA GLY A 149 -8.45 0.58 -5.98
C GLY A 149 -8.31 0.43 -7.49
N LEU A 150 -9.44 0.50 -8.21
CA LEU A 150 -9.56 0.38 -9.64
C LEU A 150 -8.75 1.47 -10.35
N ASN A 151 -7.96 1.05 -11.34
CA ASN A 151 -7.20 1.92 -12.19
C ASN A 151 -8.14 2.90 -12.93
N PRO A 152 -7.94 4.22 -12.78
CA PRO A 152 -8.81 5.22 -13.39
C PRO A 152 -8.90 5.12 -14.92
N HIS A 153 -7.86 4.61 -15.58
CA HIS A 153 -7.89 4.39 -17.03
C HIS A 153 -8.81 3.25 -17.42
N LEU A 154 -8.83 2.17 -16.63
CA LEU A 154 -9.72 1.04 -16.90
C LEU A 154 -11.18 1.43 -16.65
N ALA A 155 -11.45 2.21 -15.60
CA ALA A 155 -12.77 2.80 -15.35
C ALA A 155 -13.24 3.63 -16.56
N MET A 156 -12.37 4.49 -17.10
CA MET A 156 -12.68 5.31 -18.27
C MET A 156 -12.90 4.46 -19.53
N LEU A 157 -12.09 3.42 -19.75
CA LEU A 157 -12.24 2.52 -20.90
C LEU A 157 -13.54 1.72 -20.84
N LEU A 158 -13.99 1.33 -19.65
CA LEU A 158 -15.26 0.64 -19.42
C LEU A 158 -16.46 1.60 -19.34
N GLY A 159 -16.24 2.90 -19.54
CA GLY A 159 -17.28 3.92 -19.51
C GLY A 159 -18.01 3.97 -18.16
N MET A 160 -17.30 3.72 -17.06
CA MET A 160 -17.91 3.68 -15.73
C MET A 160 -18.33 5.07 -15.25
N SER A 161 -19.48 5.15 -14.57
CA SER A 161 -19.86 6.36 -13.82
C SER A 161 -19.03 6.49 -12.52
N ASP A 162 -19.03 7.67 -11.91
CA ASP A 162 -18.33 7.87 -10.63
C ASP A 162 -18.91 6.96 -9.52
N GLU A 163 -20.21 6.67 -9.55
CA GLU A 163 -20.88 5.74 -8.63
C GLU A 163 -20.48 4.28 -8.87
N GLU A 164 -20.37 3.85 -10.14
CA GLU A 164 -19.89 2.52 -10.49
C GLU A 164 -18.44 2.31 -10.04
N VAL A 165 -17.58 3.31 -10.25
CA VAL A 165 -16.18 3.27 -9.78
C VAL A 165 -16.10 3.14 -8.27
N ALA A 166 -16.88 3.93 -7.53
CA ALA A 166 -16.92 3.85 -6.08
C ALA A 166 -17.37 2.45 -5.61
N ALA A 167 -18.45 1.91 -6.19
CA ALA A 167 -18.97 0.59 -5.84
C ALA A 167 -17.98 -0.55 -6.16
N VAL A 168 -17.27 -0.49 -7.30
CA VAL A 168 -16.22 -1.46 -7.64
C VAL A 168 -15.05 -1.37 -6.66
N ASN A 169 -14.62 -0.16 -6.28
CA ASN A 169 -13.55 0.05 -5.31
C ASN A 169 -13.90 -0.46 -3.92
N ASP A 170 -15.12 -0.22 -3.45
CA ASP A 170 -15.61 -0.71 -2.17
C ASP A 170 -15.65 -2.24 -2.15
N SER A 171 -16.18 -2.84 -3.23
CA SER A 171 -16.25 -4.29 -3.40
C SER A 171 -14.86 -4.93 -3.45
N TYR A 172 -13.93 -4.34 -4.20
CA TYR A 172 -12.54 -4.78 -4.27
C TYR A 172 -11.82 -4.66 -2.92
N SER A 173 -11.99 -3.54 -2.22
CA SER A 173 -11.38 -3.34 -0.90
C SER A 173 -11.89 -4.36 0.12
N GLY A 174 -13.20 -4.63 0.10
CA GLY A 174 -13.81 -5.67 0.94
C GLY A 174 -13.30 -7.07 0.60
N PHE A 175 -13.11 -7.39 -0.68
CA PHE A 175 -12.51 -8.64 -1.12
C PHE A 175 -11.07 -8.80 -0.61
N VAL A 176 -10.20 -7.81 -0.85
CA VAL A 176 -8.80 -7.82 -0.40
C VAL A 176 -8.71 -7.93 1.12
N GLN A 177 -9.55 -7.20 1.86
CA GLN A 177 -9.60 -7.32 3.32
C GLN A 177 -9.99 -8.74 3.75
N GLY A 178 -11.02 -9.33 3.14
CA GLY A 178 -11.44 -10.70 3.43
C GLY A 178 -10.33 -11.72 3.17
N VAL A 179 -9.58 -11.57 2.08
CA VAL A 179 -8.40 -12.41 1.78
C VAL A 179 -7.36 -12.28 2.90
N ARG A 180 -7.00 -11.05 3.30
CA ARG A 180 -6.04 -10.81 4.39
C ARG A 180 -6.48 -11.40 5.73
N GLU A 181 -7.77 -11.35 6.02
CA GLU A 181 -8.34 -11.97 7.23
C GLU A 181 -8.20 -13.50 7.20
N VAL A 182 -8.44 -14.13 6.04
CA VAL A 182 -8.21 -15.57 5.83
C VAL A 182 -6.73 -15.90 5.98
N GLU A 183 -5.84 -15.11 5.39
CA GLU A 183 -4.38 -15.29 5.51
C GLU A 183 -3.93 -15.21 6.98
N ALA A 184 -4.36 -14.17 7.69
CA ALA A 184 -4.06 -13.97 9.11
C ALA A 184 -4.61 -15.10 10.01
N ALA A 185 -5.79 -15.65 9.69
CA ALA A 185 -6.38 -16.75 10.43
C ALA A 185 -5.72 -18.10 10.14
N ARG A 186 -5.11 -18.27 8.96
CA ARG A 186 -4.53 -19.53 8.50
C ARG A 186 -3.01 -19.61 8.61
N VAL A 187 -2.32 -18.49 8.80
CA VAL A 187 -0.87 -18.48 8.98
C VAL A 187 -0.49 -19.25 10.24
N GLN A 188 0.55 -20.08 10.13
CA GLN A 188 1.07 -20.92 11.19
C GLN A 188 2.50 -20.49 11.50
N ARG A 189 2.71 -19.94 12.69
CA ARG A 189 4.05 -19.65 13.19
C ARG A 189 4.79 -20.96 13.47
N VAL A 190 6.05 -21.02 13.08
CA VAL A 190 6.94 -22.16 13.30
C VAL A 190 7.86 -21.86 14.48
N GLU A 191 7.64 -22.54 15.61
CA GLU A 191 8.41 -22.33 16.85
C GLU A 191 8.87 -23.69 17.43
N PRO A 192 10.20 -23.94 17.55
CA PRO A 192 11.29 -23.08 17.11
C PRO A 192 11.37 -22.99 15.58
N PRO A 193 11.95 -21.92 15.01
CA PRO A 193 12.17 -21.81 13.57
C PRO A 193 12.96 -23.02 13.04
N VAL A 194 12.57 -23.52 11.87
CA VAL A 194 13.21 -24.69 11.25
C VAL A 194 14.28 -24.21 10.27
N ARG A 195 15.49 -24.77 10.36
CA ARG A 195 16.57 -24.42 9.43
C ARG A 195 16.25 -24.99 8.04
N ASP A 196 16.40 -24.15 7.04
CA ASP A 196 16.34 -24.51 5.63
C ASP A 196 17.75 -24.90 5.14
N ASP A 197 17.86 -26.07 4.50
CA ASP A 197 19.15 -26.71 4.20
C ASP A 197 19.92 -26.03 3.06
N GLU A 198 19.26 -25.25 2.21
CA GLU A 198 19.87 -24.66 1.01
C GLU A 198 20.59 -23.34 1.28
N ASP A 199 19.99 -22.44 2.08
CA ASP A 199 20.47 -21.05 2.20
C ASP A 199 20.80 -20.62 3.64
N GLY A 200 20.69 -21.53 4.62
CA GLY A 200 20.84 -21.20 6.04
C GLY A 200 19.76 -20.26 6.58
N CYS A 201 18.70 -20.05 5.81
CA CYS A 201 17.51 -19.35 6.24
C CYS A 201 16.74 -20.18 7.29
N MET A 202 15.92 -19.51 8.08
CA MET A 202 15.05 -20.16 9.07
C MET A 202 13.59 -19.99 8.65
N VAL A 203 12.85 -21.06 8.44
CA VAL A 203 11.41 -21.02 8.23
C VAL A 203 10.74 -20.58 9.53
N VAL A 204 10.11 -19.40 9.51
CA VAL A 204 9.47 -18.77 10.68
C VAL A 204 7.95 -18.85 10.64
N ALA A 205 7.35 -18.97 9.45
CA ALA A 205 5.92 -19.15 9.30
C ALA A 205 5.59 -19.93 8.02
N ARG A 206 4.43 -20.58 8.03
CA ARG A 206 3.84 -21.27 6.88
C ARG A 206 2.40 -20.84 6.70
N LEU A 207 1.97 -20.74 5.45
CA LEU A 207 0.59 -20.46 5.10
C LEU A 207 0.14 -21.54 4.10
N PRO A 208 -0.86 -22.38 4.45
CA PRO A 208 -1.32 -23.45 3.57
C PRO A 208 -1.99 -22.89 2.31
N VAL A 209 -2.36 -23.77 1.38
CA VAL A 209 -3.25 -23.42 0.26
C VAL A 209 -4.57 -22.88 0.81
N LEU A 210 -5.03 -21.75 0.26
CA LEU A 210 -6.20 -21.00 0.74
C LEU A 210 -7.35 -20.98 -0.27
N THR A 211 -7.21 -21.62 -1.42
CA THR A 211 -8.25 -21.64 -2.48
C THR A 211 -9.65 -21.96 -1.94
N PRO A 212 -9.87 -22.99 -1.09
CA PRO A 212 -11.21 -23.31 -0.61
C PRO A 212 -11.86 -22.19 0.22
N GLU A 213 -11.06 -21.45 0.99
CA GLU A 213 -11.53 -20.35 1.83
C GLU A 213 -11.70 -19.04 1.07
N ILE A 214 -10.92 -18.82 0.01
CA ILE A 214 -10.96 -17.59 -0.79
C ILE A 214 -12.03 -17.66 -1.88
N GLU A 215 -12.35 -18.84 -2.40
CA GLU A 215 -13.34 -19.00 -3.47
C GLU A 215 -14.70 -18.33 -3.17
N PRO A 216 -15.29 -18.47 -1.97
CA PRO A 216 -16.55 -17.78 -1.65
C PRO A 216 -16.42 -16.25 -1.61
N LEU A 217 -15.23 -15.72 -1.29
CA LEU A 217 -14.97 -14.28 -1.32
C LEU A 217 -14.88 -13.79 -2.78
N ARG A 218 -14.22 -14.57 -3.63
CA ARG A 218 -14.10 -14.31 -5.07
C ARG A 218 -15.48 -14.34 -5.74
N GLU A 219 -16.27 -15.39 -5.52
CA GLU A 219 -17.63 -15.51 -6.07
C GLU A 219 -18.51 -14.30 -5.71
N ARG A 220 -18.48 -13.88 -4.44
CA ARG A 220 -19.24 -12.72 -3.96
C ARG A 220 -18.78 -11.43 -4.64
N TRP A 221 -17.47 -11.25 -4.79
CA TRP A 221 -16.89 -10.09 -5.45
C TRP A 221 -17.26 -10.06 -6.94
N GLU A 222 -17.15 -11.18 -7.64
CA GLU A 222 -17.55 -11.31 -9.05
C GLU A 222 -19.05 -11.08 -9.27
N GLN A 223 -19.89 -11.57 -8.35
CA GLN A 223 -21.32 -11.30 -8.37
C GLN A 223 -21.61 -9.80 -8.19
N SER A 224 -20.88 -9.14 -7.28
CA SER A 224 -20.97 -7.69 -7.08
C SER A 224 -20.57 -6.92 -8.35
N LEU A 225 -19.51 -7.35 -9.05
CA LEU A 225 -19.12 -6.73 -10.32
C LEU A 225 -20.23 -6.87 -11.38
N ALA A 226 -20.80 -8.06 -11.52
CA ALA A 226 -21.88 -8.31 -12.48
C ALA A 226 -23.13 -7.46 -12.18
N GLN A 227 -23.45 -7.25 -10.90
CA GLN A 227 -24.56 -6.38 -10.48
C GLN A 227 -24.28 -4.90 -10.77
N THR A 228 -23.06 -4.42 -10.54
CA THR A 228 -22.70 -3.00 -10.74
C THR A 228 -22.50 -2.66 -12.21
N LEU A 229 -21.81 -3.50 -12.98
CA LEU A 229 -21.35 -3.17 -14.33
C LEU A 229 -22.20 -3.80 -15.45
N GLY A 230 -23.02 -4.81 -15.12
CA GLY A 230 -23.61 -5.71 -16.10
C GLY A 230 -22.62 -6.78 -16.58
N ALA A 231 -23.12 -7.84 -17.23
CA ALA A 231 -22.34 -9.03 -17.58
C ALA A 231 -21.10 -8.71 -18.43
N ASP A 232 -21.27 -8.04 -19.58
CA ASP A 232 -20.17 -7.83 -20.53
C ASP A 232 -19.01 -7.03 -19.95
N ARG A 233 -19.29 -5.93 -19.24
CA ARG A 233 -18.26 -5.10 -18.61
C ARG A 233 -17.60 -5.81 -17.41
N ALA A 234 -18.39 -6.57 -16.64
CA ALA A 234 -17.86 -7.35 -15.53
C ALA A 234 -16.93 -8.45 -16.01
N ASP A 235 -17.24 -9.12 -17.13
CA ASP A 235 -16.39 -10.16 -17.71
C ASP A 235 -15.01 -9.61 -18.12
N ILE A 236 -14.97 -8.46 -18.80
CA ILE A 236 -13.71 -7.78 -19.15
C ILE A 236 -12.90 -7.46 -17.89
N LEU A 237 -13.54 -6.89 -16.86
CA LEU A 237 -12.85 -6.56 -15.61
C LEU A 237 -12.34 -7.81 -14.89
N ARG A 238 -13.13 -8.90 -14.85
CA ARG A 238 -12.77 -10.17 -14.22
C ARG A 238 -11.55 -10.81 -14.88
N GLU A 239 -11.49 -10.83 -16.22
CA GLU A 239 -10.32 -11.36 -16.94
C GLU A 239 -9.04 -10.57 -16.65
N ASN A 240 -9.12 -9.24 -16.56
CA ASN A 240 -7.97 -8.42 -16.18
C ASN A 240 -7.59 -8.65 -14.72
N ALA A 241 -8.58 -8.72 -13.83
CA ALA A 241 -8.37 -8.95 -12.41
C ALA A 241 -7.71 -10.30 -12.14
N GLN A 242 -8.13 -11.35 -12.84
CA GLN A 242 -7.54 -12.68 -12.70
C GLN A 242 -6.04 -12.65 -13.03
N ARG A 243 -5.66 -12.02 -14.15
CA ARG A 243 -4.23 -11.84 -14.49
C ARG A 243 -3.47 -11.07 -13.40
N PHE A 244 -4.06 -10.01 -12.87
CA PHE A 244 -3.49 -9.26 -11.76
C PHE A 244 -3.35 -10.13 -10.49
N PHE A 245 -4.36 -10.92 -10.15
CA PHE A 245 -4.29 -11.81 -8.98
C PHE A 245 -3.21 -12.88 -9.14
N ASP A 246 -3.06 -13.42 -10.35
CA ASP A 246 -2.05 -14.43 -10.64
C ASP A 246 -0.63 -13.87 -10.60
N GLN A 247 -0.44 -12.60 -11.01
CA GLN A 247 0.88 -11.98 -11.13
C GLN A 247 1.31 -11.19 -9.89
N ASP A 248 0.40 -10.42 -9.31
CA ASP A 248 0.68 -9.40 -8.28
C ASP A 248 0.13 -9.79 -6.89
N MET A 249 -0.72 -10.82 -6.78
CA MET A 249 -1.29 -11.28 -5.50
C MET A 249 -1.03 -12.75 -5.19
N ASP A 250 0.08 -13.30 -5.68
CA ASP A 250 0.52 -14.67 -5.40
C ASP A 250 -0.58 -15.72 -5.65
N GLN A 251 -1.33 -15.54 -6.74
CA GLN A 251 -2.48 -16.39 -7.13
C GLN A 251 -3.51 -16.56 -6.01
N LEU A 252 -3.62 -15.57 -5.12
CA LEU A 252 -4.52 -15.58 -3.98
C LEU A 252 -4.37 -16.85 -3.13
N GLY A 253 -3.13 -17.29 -2.91
CA GLY A 253 -2.86 -18.47 -2.07
C GLY A 253 -3.24 -19.81 -2.71
N ALA A 254 -3.23 -19.90 -4.03
CA ALA A 254 -3.37 -21.17 -4.76
C ALA A 254 -2.29 -22.20 -4.39
N GLU A 255 -1.14 -21.73 -3.90
CA GLU A 255 0.00 -22.56 -3.50
C GLU A 255 0.37 -22.33 -2.03
N PRO A 256 0.98 -23.33 -1.36
CA PRO A 256 1.50 -23.14 -0.03
C PRO A 256 2.66 -22.14 -0.04
N ARG A 257 2.76 -21.37 1.04
CA ARG A 257 3.77 -20.33 1.23
C ARG A 257 4.60 -20.61 2.45
N GLU A 258 5.93 -20.51 2.30
CA GLU A 258 6.85 -20.53 3.44
C GLU A 258 7.53 -19.16 3.56
N PHE A 259 7.57 -18.63 4.78
CA PHE A 259 8.24 -17.39 5.09
C PHE A 259 9.55 -17.72 5.79
N LEU A 260 10.67 -17.33 5.19
CA LEU A 260 12.00 -17.61 5.68
C LEU A 260 12.69 -16.34 6.15
N ARG A 261 13.44 -16.42 7.24
CA ARG A 261 14.20 -15.33 7.84
C ARG A 261 15.70 -15.61 7.74
N ASN A 262 16.47 -14.62 7.29
CA ASN A 262 17.93 -14.63 7.36
C ASN A 262 18.41 -13.27 7.87
N GLY A 263 18.72 -13.22 9.18
CA GLY A 263 18.96 -11.96 9.90
C GLY A 263 17.73 -11.07 9.91
N ASN A 264 17.82 -9.91 9.26
CA ASN A 264 16.72 -8.93 9.12
C ASN A 264 15.95 -9.08 7.81
N ASN A 265 16.31 -10.02 6.94
CA ASN A 265 15.63 -10.21 5.66
C ASN A 265 14.53 -11.26 5.80
N LEU A 266 13.38 -11.01 5.16
CA LEU A 266 12.34 -12.00 4.95
C LEU A 266 12.31 -12.42 3.48
N TRP A 267 12.08 -13.70 3.28
CA TRP A 267 11.92 -14.33 1.99
C TRP A 267 10.57 -15.03 1.96
N LEU A 268 9.92 -14.99 0.80
CA LEU A 268 8.74 -15.80 0.52
C LEU A 268 9.14 -16.89 -0.46
N ARG A 269 8.84 -18.13 -0.11
CA ARG A 269 8.93 -19.27 -1.02
C ARG A 269 7.51 -19.67 -1.44
N LEU A 270 7.26 -19.62 -2.75
CA LEU A 270 5.98 -19.89 -3.41
C LEU A 270 6.28 -20.65 -4.71
N GLY A 271 5.70 -21.83 -4.92
CA GLY A 271 5.83 -22.55 -6.21
C GLY A 271 7.26 -22.92 -6.62
N GLY A 272 8.19 -23.02 -5.67
CA GLY A 272 9.62 -23.19 -5.96
C GLY A 272 10.34 -21.91 -6.38
N LEU A 273 9.65 -20.77 -6.43
CA LEU A 273 10.25 -19.44 -6.56
C LEU A 273 10.60 -18.91 -5.17
N ASN A 274 11.82 -18.37 -5.04
CA ASN A 274 12.26 -17.64 -3.85
C ASN A 274 12.20 -16.14 -4.15
N ILE A 275 11.20 -15.46 -3.58
CA ILE A 275 11.01 -14.01 -3.70
C ILE A 275 11.69 -13.34 -2.50
N HIS A 276 12.60 -12.41 -2.80
CA HIS A 276 13.39 -11.70 -1.80
C HIS A 276 12.82 -10.32 -1.50
N PHE A 277 12.58 -10.02 -0.23
CA PHE A 277 12.24 -8.67 0.22
C PHE A 277 13.46 -8.04 0.91
N ARG A 278 14.19 -7.16 0.20
CA ARG A 278 15.36 -6.44 0.76
C ARG A 278 14.91 -5.24 1.59
N GLY A 279 15.38 -5.14 2.83
CA GLY A 279 15.24 -3.93 3.66
C GLY A 279 15.95 -4.06 5.01
N PRO A 280 16.75 -3.06 5.45
CA PRO A 280 17.51 -3.12 6.72
C PRO A 280 16.63 -3.06 7.97
N THR A 281 15.37 -2.68 7.77
CA THR A 281 14.30 -2.71 8.74
C THR A 281 13.09 -3.22 7.98
N TYR A 282 12.29 -4.06 8.63
CA TYR A 282 10.85 -4.14 8.39
C TYR A 282 10.28 -2.76 8.72
N GLY A 283 10.64 -1.77 7.91
CA GLY A 283 10.11 -0.44 7.95
C GLY A 283 8.67 -0.60 7.54
N LEU A 284 7.85 -0.93 8.54
CA LEU A 284 6.44 -0.63 8.69
C LEU A 284 6.25 0.90 8.68
N VAL A 285 7.05 1.61 7.90
CA VAL A 285 6.73 2.96 7.47
C VAL A 285 5.54 2.72 6.54
N PRO A 286 4.35 3.27 6.83
CA PRO A 286 3.12 3.03 6.06
C PRO A 286 3.15 3.53 4.61
N THR A 287 4.34 3.79 4.06
CA THR A 287 4.55 4.42 2.76
C THR A 287 4.80 3.44 1.64
N GLN A 288 4.96 2.14 1.92
CA GLN A 288 4.92 1.07 0.91
C GLN A 288 4.10 -0.11 1.43
N ASP A 289 3.02 -0.40 0.70
CA ASP A 289 2.10 -1.51 0.89
C ASP A 289 2.81 -2.85 0.79
N TRP A 290 3.53 -3.24 1.83
CA TRP A 290 4.03 -4.59 1.92
C TRP A 290 2.82 -5.54 2.03
N GLN A 291 2.62 -6.36 1.00
CA GLN A 291 1.50 -7.28 0.86
C GLN A 291 1.24 -8.12 2.13
N TYR A 292 2.31 -8.48 2.85
CA TYR A 292 2.27 -9.31 4.05
C TYR A 292 2.45 -8.54 5.37
N GLY A 293 2.34 -7.22 5.36
CA GLY A 293 2.39 -6.40 6.58
C GLY A 293 1.33 -6.79 7.61
N HIS A 294 0.18 -7.28 7.15
CA HIS A 294 -0.90 -7.79 8.01
C HIS A 294 -0.56 -9.11 8.73
N LEU A 295 0.49 -9.83 8.32
CA LEU A 295 0.94 -11.07 8.97
C LEU A 295 2.11 -10.86 9.94
N PHE A 296 3.02 -9.92 9.64
CA PHE A 296 4.28 -9.76 10.38
C PHE A 296 4.48 -8.37 11.00
N GLY A 297 3.52 -7.45 10.82
CA GLY A 297 3.54 -6.15 11.46
C GLY A 297 3.30 -6.21 12.98
N PRO A 298 3.36 -5.07 13.69
CA PRO A 298 3.17 -5.01 15.12
C PRO A 298 1.74 -5.44 15.48
N GLY A 299 1.60 -6.39 16.41
CA GLY A 299 0.32 -6.98 16.78
C GLY A 299 -0.25 -7.98 15.76
N ALA A 300 0.49 -8.32 14.70
CA ALA A 300 0.07 -9.31 13.72
C ALA A 300 0.34 -10.75 14.20
N PRO A 301 -0.31 -11.78 13.63
CA PRO A 301 -0.21 -13.17 14.10
C PRO A 301 1.21 -13.74 14.12
N CYS A 302 2.09 -13.26 13.24
CA CYS A 302 3.48 -13.66 13.13
C CYS A 302 4.44 -12.49 13.41
N GLU A 303 4.08 -11.56 14.31
CA GLU A 303 4.96 -10.46 14.72
C GLU A 303 6.37 -10.98 15.05
N LEU A 304 7.35 -10.47 14.30
CA LEU A 304 8.76 -10.85 14.43
C LEU A 304 9.41 -9.99 15.52
N GLN A 305 9.91 -10.65 16.56
CA GLN A 305 10.78 -10.03 17.57
C GLN A 305 12.23 -9.92 17.07
#